data_AF-A0A954FZQ3-F1
#
_entry.id   AF-A0A954FZQ3-F1
#
_cell.length_a   1.000
_cell.length_b   1.000
_cell.length_c   1.000
_cell.angle_alpha   90.00
_cell.angle_beta   90.00
_cell.angle_gamma   90.00
#
_symmetry.space_group_name_H-M   'P 1'
#
loop_
_entity.id
_entity.type
_entity.pdbx_description
1 polymer ?
#
loop_
_entity_poly.entity_id
_entity_poly.type
_entity_poly.pdbx_seq_one_letter_code
_entity_poly.pdbx_strand_id
1 'polypeptide(L)' 'EDLETALQIHSQFYQALTDIGTGSTLTFWVYPDSFELYRSLQKHAHSLGYQVAGRPLPFGVPIAGSPAGTRSAGQ' A
#
# COMPACT_ATOMS: atom_id res chain seq x y z
N GLU A 1 -4.46 11.33 -5.01
CA GLU A 1 -3.47 11.56 -6.08
C GLU A 1 -3.59 10.44 -7.12
N ASP A 2 -3.15 10.67 -8.36
CA ASP A 2 -3.10 9.63 -9.39
C ASP A 2 -1.78 8.82 -9.30
N LEU A 3 -1.65 7.77 -10.11
CA LEU A 3 -0.47 6.89 -10.07
C LEU A 3 0.82 7.65 -10.40
N GLU A 4 0.80 8.49 -11.43
CA GLU A 4 2.00 9.19 -11.88
C GLU A 4 2.52 10.13 -10.78
N THR A 5 1.61 10.86 -10.12
CA THR A 5 1.94 11.71 -8.98
C THR A 5 2.45 10.87 -7.80
N ALA A 6 1.78 9.76 -7.47
CA ALA A 6 2.15 8.92 -6.33
C ALA A 6 3.58 8.36 -6.41
N LEU A 7 4.09 8.12 -7.62
CA LEU A 7 5.45 7.58 -7.85
C LEU A 7 6.56 8.64 -7.78
N GLN A 8 6.22 9.92 -7.65
CA GLN A 8 7.22 10.99 -7.51
C GLN A 8 7.77 11.09 -6.09
N ILE A 9 9.02 11.52 -5.95
CA ILE A 9 9.76 11.65 -4.66
C ILE A 9 9.11 12.68 -3.71
N HIS A 10 8.19 13.51 -4.19
CA HIS A 10 7.50 14.54 -3.40
C HIS A 10 6.01 14.23 -3.18
N SER A 11 5.58 13.03 -3.54
CA SER A 11 4.19 12.61 -3.38
C SER A 11 3.85 12.40 -1.91
N GLN A 12 2.55 12.47 -1.57
CA GLN A 12 2.12 12.16 -0.21
C GLN A 12 2.42 10.69 0.11
N PHE A 13 2.26 9.81 -0.87
CA PHE A 13 2.67 8.41 -0.77
C PHE A 13 4.16 8.23 -0.43
N TYR A 14 5.06 8.90 -1.14
CA TYR A 14 6.50 8.79 -0.92
C TYR A 14 6.91 9.36 0.44
N GLN A 15 6.30 10.48 0.85
CA GLN A 15 6.53 11.04 2.18
C GLN A 15 6.08 10.06 3.26
N ALA A 16 4.88 9.49 3.10
CA ALA A 16 4.36 8.49 4.03
C ALA A 16 5.30 7.30 4.15
N LEU A 17 5.82 6.76 3.04
CA LEU A 17 6.82 5.67 3.05
C LEU A 17 8.07 6.06 3.84
N THR A 18 8.61 7.25 3.57
CA THR A 18 9.82 7.76 4.23
C THR A 18 9.62 7.89 5.73
N ASP A 19 8.46 8.38 6.17
CA ASP A 19 8.15 8.61 7.59
C ASP A 19 8.07 7.28 8.39
N ILE A 20 7.63 6.17 7.78
CA ILE A 20 7.56 4.86 8.46
C ILE A 20 8.94 4.21 8.58
N GLY A 21 9.91 4.63 7.77
CA GLY A 21 11.26 4.07 7.73
C GLY A 21 11.35 2.65 7.13
N THR A 22 12.56 2.27 6.75
CA THR A 22 12.84 0.95 6.16
C THR A 22 12.65 -0.18 7.17
N GLY A 23 12.13 -1.32 6.72
CA GLY A 23 11.85 -2.51 7.57
C GLY A 23 10.37 -2.66 8.00
N SER A 24 9.53 -1.66 7.72
CA SER A 24 8.08 -1.75 7.92
C SER A 24 7.39 -2.56 6.82
N THR A 25 6.32 -3.29 7.16
CA THR A 25 5.44 -3.96 6.18
C THR A 25 4.24 -3.08 5.88
N LEU A 26 4.02 -2.77 4.60
CA LEU A 26 2.87 -2.03 4.12
C LEU A 26 1.70 -2.97 3.87
N THR A 27 0.51 -2.59 4.29
CA THR A 27 -0.72 -3.34 3.96
C THR A 27 -1.60 -2.48 3.06
N PHE A 28 -1.91 -2.97 1.86
CA PHE A 28 -2.82 -2.30 0.94
C PHE A 28 -4.17 -3.01 0.96
N TRP A 29 -5.23 -2.28 1.27
CA TRP A 29 -6.59 -2.72 0.99
C TRP A 29 -7.00 -2.22 -0.38
N VAL A 30 -7.43 -3.14 -1.24
CA VAL A 30 -7.61 -2.82 -2.67
C VAL A 30 -8.94 -3.38 -3.14
N TYR A 31 -9.77 -2.51 -3.74
CA TYR A 31 -10.97 -2.93 -4.44
C TYR A 31 -10.64 -3.52 -5.82
N PRO A 32 -11.53 -4.33 -6.42
CA PRO A 32 -11.18 -5.11 -7.61
C PRO A 32 -10.87 -4.27 -8.85
N ASP A 33 -11.43 -3.07 -8.96
CA ASP A 33 -11.17 -2.10 -10.03
C ASP A 33 -9.76 -1.49 -9.98
N SER A 34 -9.07 -1.63 -8.84
CA SER A 34 -7.80 -0.95 -8.54
C SER A 34 -6.61 -1.91 -8.51
N PHE A 35 -6.75 -3.15 -8.97
CA PHE A 35 -5.67 -4.15 -8.92
C PHE A 35 -4.46 -3.80 -9.78
N GLU A 36 -4.65 -3.17 -10.94
CA GLU A 36 -3.53 -2.73 -11.79
C GLU A 36 -2.73 -1.61 -11.10
N LEU A 37 -3.44 -0.65 -10.51
CA LEU A 37 -2.86 0.43 -9.72
C LEU A 37 -2.05 -0.14 -8.53
N TYR A 38 -2.64 -1.09 -7.80
CA TYR A 38 -1.98 -1.78 -6.70
C TYR A 38 -0.68 -2.48 -7.13
N ARG A 39 -0.68 -3.19 -8.27
CA ARG A 39 0.54 -3.87 -8.75
C ARG A 39 1.67 -2.87 -9.03
N SER A 40 1.36 -1.71 -9.58
CA SER A 40 2.34 -0.66 -9.83
C SER A 40 2.92 -0.09 -8.54
N LEU A 41 2.07 0.22 -7.55
CA LEU A 41 2.49 0.71 -6.24
C LEU A 41 3.29 -0.35 -5.46
N GLN A 42 2.84 -1.61 -5.50
CA GLN A 42 3.54 -2.74 -4.88
C GLN A 42 4.96 -2.89 -5.45
N LYS A 43 5.10 -2.86 -6.78
CA LYS A 43 6.42 -2.95 -7.43
C LYS A 43 7.32 -1.79 -7.03
N HIS A 44 6.78 -0.58 -6.96
CA HIS A 44 7.55 0.60 -6.55
C HIS A 44 8.01 0.48 -5.10
N ALA A 45 7.11 0.14 -4.17
CA ALA A 45 7.44 -0.05 -2.76
C ALA A 45 8.50 -1.16 -2.56
N HIS A 46 8.39 -2.28 -3.27
CA HIS A 46 9.43 -3.31 -3.25
C HIS A 46 10.78 -2.83 -3.79
N SER A 47 10.79 -2.01 -4.84
CA SER A 47 12.04 -1.42 -5.37
C SER A 47 12.74 -0.50 -4.36
N LEU A 48 11.97 0.09 -3.45
CA LEU A 48 12.47 0.90 -2.33
C LEU A 48 12.82 0.06 -1.08
N GLY A 49 12.66 -1.27 -1.14
CA GLY A 49 13.02 -2.20 -0.06
C GLY A 49 11.91 -2.48 0.96
N TYR A 50 10.67 -2.03 0.72
CA TYR A 50 9.53 -2.33 1.59
C TYR A 50 8.94 -3.72 1.31
N GLN A 51 8.42 -4.36 2.36
CA GLN A 51 7.56 -5.52 2.23
C GLN A 51 6.10 -5.07 2.09
N VAL A 52 5.34 -5.75 1.23
CA VAL A 52 3.97 -5.36 0.90
C VAL A 52 3.04 -6.56 1.06
N ALA A 53 1.94 -6.38 1.77
CA ALA A 53 0.83 -7.32 1.87
C ALA A 53 -0.42 -6.73 1.20
N GLY A 54 -1.03 -7.48 0.30
CA GLY A 54 -2.29 -7.12 -0.34
C GLY A 54 -3.49 -7.74 0.38
N ARG A 55 -4.54 -6.94 0.62
CA ARG A 55 -5.83 -7.38 1.16
C ARG A 55 -6.94 -6.97 0.19
N PRO A 56 -7.27 -7.82 -0.80
CA PRO A 56 -8.37 -7.53 -1.71
C PRO A 56 -9.69 -7.45 -0.95
N LEU A 57 -10.49 -6.42 -1.23
CA LEU A 57 -11.80 -6.23 -0.64
C LEU A 57 -12.88 -6.34 -1.72
N PRO A 58 -14.06 -6.92 -1.41
CA PRO A 58 -15.22 -6.80 -2.27
C PRO A 58 -15.70 -5.35 -2.37
N PHE A 59 -16.37 -5.00 -3.47
CA PHE A 59 -17.03 -3.71 -3.59
C PHE A 59 -18.04 -3.50 -2.45
N GLY A 60 -18.14 -2.25 -1.97
CA GLY A 60 -19.10 -1.86 -0.94
C GLY A 60 -18.72 -2.27 0.48
N VAL A 61 -17.61 -2.97 0.70
CA VAL A 61 -17.10 -3.29 2.04
C VAL A 61 -16.25 -2.12 2.54
N PRO A 62 -16.59 -1.46 3.66
CA PRO A 62 -15.79 -0.37 4.20
C PRO A 62 -14.43 -0.90 4.69
N ILE A 63 -13.39 -0.10 4.50
CA ILE A 63 -12.06 -0.38 5.05
C ILE A 63 -12.12 -0.10 6.57
N ALA A 64 -11.98 -1.14 7.38
CA ALA A 64 -11.90 -1.04 8.83
C ALA A 64 -10.57 -1.62 9.33
N GLY A 65 -9.74 -0.76 9.93
CA GLY A 65 -8.56 -1.17 10.69
C GLY A 65 -8.85 -1.05 12.18
N SER A 66 -8.67 -2.12 12.96
CA SER A 66 -8.75 -2.01 14.42
C SER A 66 -7.41 -1.54 14.98
N PRO A 67 -7.39 -0.77 16.09
CA PRO A 67 -6.14 -0.36 16.77
C PRO A 67 -5.32 -1.56 17.25
N ALA A 68 -5.96 -2.71 17.45
CA ALA A 68 -5.31 -3.95 17.88
C ALA A 68 -4.57 -4.67 16.75
N GLY A 69 -4.75 -4.26 15.49
CA GLY A 69 -4.02 -4.76 14.32
C GLY A 69 -4.24 -6.25 14.03
N THR A 70 -4.76 -6.60 12.86
CA THR A 70 -4.66 -7.99 12.39
C THR A 70 -3.31 -8.17 11.71
N ARG A 71 -2.52 -9.17 12.12
CA ARG A 71 -1.22 -9.48 11.49
C ARG A 71 -1.42 -9.82 10.01
N SER A 72 -0.89 -8.98 9.13
CA SER A 72 -0.84 -9.23 7.69
C SER A 72 0.56 -9.76 7.38
N ALA A 73 0.66 -11.01 6.94
CA ALA A 73 1.93 -11.58 6.47
C ALA A 73 2.03 -11.31 4.96
N GLY A 74 3.05 -10.55 4.55
CA GLY A 74 3.43 -10.42 3.14
C GLY A 74 4.01 -11.74 2.61
N GLN A 75 3.80 -12.01 1.31
CA GLN A 75 4.41 -13.13 0.59
C GLN A 75 5.47 -12.62 -0.37
#